data_AF-A0A2E0UXX2-F1
#
_entry.id   AF-A0A2E0UXX2-F1
#
_cell.length_a   1.000
_cell.length_b   1.000
_cell.length_c   1.000
_cell.angle_alpha   90.00
_cell.angle_beta   90.00
_cell.angle_gamma   90.00
#
_symmetry.space_group_name_H-M   'P 1'
#
loop_
_entity.id
_entity.type
_entity.pdbx_description
1 polymer ?
#
loop_
_entity_poly.entity_id
_entity_poly.type
_entity_poly.pdbx_seq_one_letter_code
_entity_poly.pdbx_strand_id
1 'polypeptide(L)' 'MTETTAVENLTFEQAFSELETIVSKLENDNLSLEESLAYYERGQALSQYCAGLLEKAELRLQEVRLSSQKTEE' A
#
# COMPACT_ATOMS: atom_id res chain seq x y z
N MET A 1 21.61 7.94 6.60
CA MET A 1 21.06 7.67 5.25
C MET A 1 19.57 7.45 5.43
N THR A 2 18.75 8.47 5.24
CA THR A 2 17.28 8.39 5.32
C THR A 2 16.73 8.65 3.92
N GLU A 3 16.85 7.64 3.05
CA GLU A 3 16.07 7.59 1.82
C GLU A 3 14.66 7.15 2.21
N THR A 4 13.80 8.12 2.53
CA THR A 4 12.36 7.89 2.59
C THR A 4 11.88 7.75 1.15
N THR A 5 12.05 6.54 0.59
CA THR A 5 11.59 6.21 -0.76
C THR A 5 10.12 6.60 -0.90
N ALA A 6 9.80 7.31 -1.99
CA ALA A 6 8.43 7.73 -2.26
C ALA A 6 7.54 6.48 -2.37
N VAL A 7 6.36 6.53 -1.75
CA VAL A 7 5.42 5.40 -1.64
C VAL A 7 5.09 4.81 -3.01
N GLU A 8 5.05 5.65 -4.04
CA GLU A 8 4.78 5.28 -5.43
C GLU A 8 5.80 4.31 -6.05
N ASN A 9 7.03 4.24 -5.52
CA ASN A 9 8.11 3.40 -6.02
C ASN A 9 8.23 2.05 -5.28
N LEU A 10 7.39 1.81 -4.27
CA LEU A 10 7.44 0.58 -3.48
C LEU A 10 6.70 -0.56 -4.18
N THR A 11 7.15 -1.81 -4.01
CA THR A 11 6.30 -2.95 -4.35
C THR A 11 5.18 -3.10 -3.32
N PHE A 12 4.13 -3.89 -3.64
CA PHE A 12 3.06 -4.20 -2.68
C PHE A 12 3.63 -4.74 -1.36
N GLU A 13 4.53 -5.72 -1.43
CA GLU A 13 5.13 -6.35 -0.25
C GLU A 13 5.95 -5.35 0.58
N GLN A 14 6.68 -4.44 -0.08
CA GLN A 14 7.44 -3.40 0.60
C GLN A 14 6.52 -2.38 1.28
N ALA A 15 5.51 -1.89 0.56
CA ALA A 15 4.54 -0.94 1.10
C ALA A 15 3.74 -1.54 2.27
N PHE A 16 3.37 -2.82 2.18
CA PHE A 16 2.68 -3.54 3.23
C PHE A 16 3.55 -3.76 4.46
N SER A 17 4.81 -4.21 4.28
CA SER A 17 5.75 -4.40 5.39
C SER A 17 6.09 -3.09 6.10
N GLU A 18 6.21 -1.98 5.35
CA GLU A 18 6.39 -0.65 5.93
C GLU A 18 5.14 -0.23 6.72
N LEU A 19 3.94 -0.50 6.19
CA LEU A 19 2.68 -0.20 6.87
C LEU A 19 2.56 -0.98 8.21
N GLU A 20 2.87 -2.27 8.22
CA GLU A 20 2.90 -3.09 9.44
C GLU A 20 3.87 -2.51 10.47
N THR A 21 5.06 -2.10 10.03
CA THR A 21 6.06 -1.46 10.89
C THR A 21 5.53 -0.16 11.51
N ILE A 22 4.83 0.65 10.71
CA ILE A 22 4.22 1.90 11.16
C ILE A 22 3.12 1.65 12.18
N VAL A 23 2.24 0.66 11.93
CA VAL A 23 1.18 0.27 12.87
C VAL A 23 1.80 -0.17 14.20
N SER A 24 2.79 -1.06 14.17
CA SER A 24 3.48 -1.49 15.40
C SER A 24 4.16 -0.35 16.15
N LYS A 25 4.62 0.69 15.45
CA LYS A 25 5.16 1.90 16.10
C LYS A 25 4.06 2.73 16.73
N LEU A 26 2.93 2.94 16.03
CA LEU A 26 1.78 3.68 16.53
C LEU A 26 1.16 3.06 17.79
N GLU A 27 1.29 1.73 17.95
CA GLU A 27 0.88 1.01 19.16
C GLU A 27 1.81 1.22 20.36
N ASN A 28 2.95 1.88 20.18
CA ASN A 28 3.89 2.14 21.26
C ASN A 28 3.52 3.42 22.02
N ASP A 29 3.30 3.31 23.33
CA ASP A 29 2.92 4.43 24.23
C ASP A 29 3.95 5.58 24.32
N ASN A 30 5.15 5.41 23.78
CA ASN A 30 6.23 6.41 23.89
C ASN A 30 6.40 7.31 22.65
N LEU A 31 5.39 7.41 21.78
CA LEU A 31 5.44 8.31 20.64
C LEU A 31 4.99 9.73 20.98
N SER A 32 5.75 10.71 20.48
CA SER A 32 5.36 12.12 20.53
C SER A 32 4.16 12.37 19.61
N LEU A 33 3.32 13.37 19.89
CA LEU A 33 2.18 13.74 19.04
C LEU A 33 2.60 13.98 17.57
N GLU A 34 3.72 14.68 17.38
CA GLU A 34 4.27 14.96 16.04
C GLU A 34 4.70 13.69 15.31
N GLU A 35 5.29 12.73 16.03
CA GLU A 35 5.68 11.43 15.46
C GLU A 35 4.45 10.59 15.12
N SER A 36 3.46 10.55 16.00
CA SER A 36 2.19 9.86 15.75
C SER A 36 1.48 10.39 14.52
N LEU A 37 1.47 11.71 14.32
CA LEU A 37 0.92 12.33 13.12
C LEU A 37 1.71 11.93 11.87
N ALA A 38 3.04 12.01 11.90
CA ALA A 38 3.89 11.64 10.78
C ALA A 38 3.73 10.16 10.38
N TYR A 39 3.68 9.26 11.37
CA TYR A 39 3.42 7.84 11.16
C TYR A 39 2.02 7.60 10.59
N TYR A 40 1.00 8.30 11.10
CA TYR A 40 -0.36 8.20 10.59
C TYR A 40 -0.47 8.64 9.12
N GLU A 41 0.09 9.81 8.76
CA GLU A 41 0.07 10.31 7.38
C GLU A 41 0.78 9.36 6.41
N ARG A 42 1.96 8.84 6.82
CA ARG A 42 2.69 7.85 6.03
C ARG A 42 1.92 6.54 5.91
N GLY A 43 1.33 6.04 7.00
CA GLY A 43 0.50 4.85 7.00
C GLY A 43 -0.73 4.97 6.10
N GLN A 44 -1.38 6.15 6.09
CA GLN A 44 -2.51 6.43 5.21
C GLN A 44 -2.08 6.42 3.73
N ALA A 45 -0.92 7.00 3.40
CA ALA A 45 -0.38 6.98 2.04
C ALA A 45 -0.06 5.56 1.56
N LEU A 46 0.60 4.74 2.42
CA LEU A 46 0.89 3.34 2.14
C LEU A 46 -0.39 2.52 1.94
N SER A 47 -1.39 2.71 2.80
CA SER A 47 -2.67 2.00 2.71
C SER A 47 -3.40 2.30 1.40
N GLN A 48 -3.48 3.58 1.00
CA GLN A 48 -4.07 3.98 -0.28
C GLN A 48 -3.31 3.39 -1.47
N TYR A 49 -1.98 3.36 -1.39
CA TYR A 49 -1.15 2.79 -2.44
C TYR A 49 -1.38 1.28 -2.59
N CYS A 50 -1.39 0.53 -1.49
CA CYS A 50 -1.68 -0.90 -1.48
C CYS A 50 -3.07 -1.19 -2.07
N ALA A 51 -4.09 -0.42 -1.68
CA ALA A 51 -5.44 -0.55 -2.23
C ALA A 51 -5.46 -0.32 -3.75
N GLY A 52 -4.77 0.72 -4.23
CA GLY A 52 -4.66 1.01 -5.66
C GLY A 52 -3.91 -0.07 -6.46
N LEU A 53 -2.93 -0.74 -5.85
CA LEU A 53 -2.26 -1.89 -6.49
C LEU A 53 -3.19 -3.09 -6.62
N LEU A 54 -3.98 -3.39 -5.58
CA LEU A 54 -4.96 -4.48 -5.60
C LEU A 54 -6.06 -4.20 -6.63
N GLU A 55 -6.60 -2.99 -6.67
CA GLU A 55 -7.61 -2.60 -7.67
C GLU A 55 -7.09 -2.78 -9.10
N LYS A 56 -5.85 -2.35 -9.37
CA LYS A 56 -5.21 -2.59 -10.68
C LYS A 56 -5.10 -4.08 -11.00
N ALA A 57 -4.73 -4.91 -10.04
CA ALA A 57 -4.65 -6.36 -10.23
C ALA A 57 -6.04 -6.96 -10.52
N GLU A 58 -7.07 -6.53 -9.82
CA GLU A 58 -8.46 -6.97 -10.05
C GLU A 58 -8.96 -6.57 -11.44
N LEU A 59 -8.71 -5.34 -11.86
CA LEU A 59 -9.05 -4.87 -13.21
C LEU A 59 -8.36 -5.71 -14.29
N ARG A 60 -7.06 -6.00 -14.13
CA ARG A 60 -6.31 -6.89 -15.03
C ARG A 60 -6.92 -8.29 -15.09
N LEU A 61 -7.32 -8.86 -13.96
CA LEU A 61 -7.99 -10.16 -13.92
C LEU A 61 -9.33 -10.12 -14.64
N GLN A 62 -10.11 -9.05 -14.47
CA GLN A 62 -11.38 -8.87 -15.17
C GLN A 62 -11.18 -8.75 -16.69
N GLU A 63 -10.20 -7.97 -17.15
CA GLU A 63 -9.85 -7.85 -18.57
C GLU A 63 -9.49 -9.22 -19.17
N VAL A 64 -8.64 -9.99 -18.49
CA VAL A 64 -8.25 -11.34 -18.92
C VAL A 64 -9.48 -12.24 -19.02
N ARG A 65 -10.36 -12.27 -18.01
CA ARG A 65 -11.59 -13.07 -18.03
C ARG A 65 -12.55 -12.69 -19.16
N LEU A 66 -12.69 -11.41 -19.45
CA LEU A 66 -13.53 -10.91 -20.55
C LEU A 66 -12.94 -11.29 -21.92
N SER A 67 -11.61 -11.23 -22.04
CA SER A 67 -10.92 -11.62 -23.28
C SER A 67 -11.01 -13.13 -23.56
N SER A 68 -10.95 -13.97 -22.52
CA SER A 68 -11.09 -15.42 -22.65
C SER A 68 -12.50 -15.82 -23.12
N GLN A 69 -13.55 -15.17 -22.65
CA GLN A 69 -14.94 -15.47 -23.06
C GLN A 69 -15.25 -15.06 -24.51
N LYS A 70 -14.52 -14.10 -25.08
CA LYS A 70 -14.78 -13.59 -26.44
C LYS A 70 -14.24 -14.49 -27.57
N THR A 71 -13.51 -15.55 -27.23
CA THR A 71 -12.88 -16.45 -28.21
C THR A 71 -13.73 -17.69 -28.50
N GLU A 72 -14.83 -17.88 -27.78
CA GLU A 72 -15.71 -19.06 -27.89
C GLU A 72 -17.03 -18.82 -28.65
N GLU A 73 -17.25 -17.61 -29.22
CA GLU A 73 -18.42 -17.27 -30.05
C GLU A 73 -18.08 -17.09 -31.54
#